data_AF-A0A3N5SBD9-F1
#
_entry.id   AF-A0A3N5SBD9-F1
#
_cell.length_a   1.000
_cell.length_b   1.000
_cell.length_c   1.000
_cell.angle_alpha   90.00
_cell.angle_beta   90.00
_cell.angle_gamma   90.00
#
_symmetry.space_group_name_H-M   'P 1'
#
loop_
_entity.id
_entity.type
_entity.pdbx_description
1 polymer ?
#
loop_
_entity_poly.entity_id
_entity_poly.type
_entity_poly.pdbx_seq_one_letter_code
_entity_poly.pdbx_strand_id
1 'polypeptide(L)'
;MVSLDASGIYYRMLNRHVREILARGEREVLINNVLGQRYIGGGLNANARILIHGTPGQDLGAFMNGPEIVVFGNAQDGTANTMNAGKIVVHGKAGEIPGHSMRGGKVFIKGDVEYRAGIHMKEYLEQVPCLIIGGTTKDYCGEYMAGGKIIVLNLENRKGSPVGHSVGTGIHGGAIFIRGVVEPYQLGPGAVFADIDADDRAFLRKALGEYSGDLTIELPESIYDEFIKITRKGHRPFEKLYTPGINIRTDTPRHLNLTPPCTYTCPSMIPTPVYFNLIREGKLREAQTLMDEFTPFRMSVCGTVCPAPCMQSCSRAMIDGPLEIQKLAREFYPDFNPLQAKTRRRESVAVVGAGPAGLSAAWQLARRGYA
;
A
#
# COMPACT_ATOMS: atom_id res chain seq x y z
N MET A 1 23.74 -16.26 -32.59
CA MET A 1 24.16 -16.42 -31.18
C MET A 1 25.55 -15.82 -31.03
N VAL A 2 25.68 -14.77 -30.22
CA VAL A 2 26.96 -14.10 -29.95
C VAL A 2 27.43 -14.47 -28.54
N SER A 3 28.72 -14.76 -28.37
CA SER A 3 29.30 -15.09 -27.06
C SER A 3 30.12 -13.93 -26.50
N LEU A 4 30.01 -13.72 -25.19
CA LEU A 4 30.79 -12.78 -24.38
C LEU A 4 31.45 -13.53 -23.22
N ASP A 5 32.68 -13.15 -22.89
CA ASP A 5 33.34 -13.56 -21.64
C ASP A 5 33.25 -12.41 -20.64
N ALA A 6 32.64 -12.64 -19.47
CA ALA A 6 32.48 -11.62 -18.44
C ALA A 6 33.71 -11.48 -17.52
N SER A 7 34.73 -12.33 -17.68
CA SER A 7 35.95 -12.32 -16.85
C SER A 7 36.62 -10.94 -16.85
N GLY A 8 36.75 -10.35 -15.65
CA GLY A 8 37.34 -9.01 -15.48
C GLY A 8 36.50 -7.85 -16.02
N ILE A 9 35.33 -8.09 -16.61
CA ILE A 9 34.47 -7.04 -17.15
C ILE A 9 33.61 -6.43 -16.03
N TYR A 10 33.73 -5.12 -15.86
CA TYR A 10 32.86 -4.35 -14.97
C TYR A 10 31.40 -4.40 -15.43
N TYR A 11 30.45 -4.59 -14.52
CA TYR A 11 29.06 -4.89 -14.84
C TYR A 11 28.40 -3.88 -15.79
N ARG A 12 28.71 -2.58 -15.69
CA ARG A 12 28.14 -1.56 -16.59
C ARG A 12 28.58 -1.75 -18.03
N MET A 13 29.83 -2.18 -18.25
CA MET A 13 30.37 -2.44 -19.58
C MET A 13 29.76 -3.71 -20.16
N LEU A 14 29.65 -4.77 -19.36
CA LEU A 14 28.98 -6.00 -19.79
C LEU A 14 27.54 -5.73 -20.25
N ASN A 15 26.77 -4.99 -19.45
CA ASN A 15 25.40 -4.61 -19.80
C ASN A 15 25.31 -3.76 -21.08
N ARG A 16 26.28 -2.86 -21.28
CA ARG A 16 26.37 -2.07 -22.52
C ARG A 16 26.62 -2.98 -23.72
N HIS A 17 27.58 -3.90 -23.63
CA HIS A 17 27.88 -4.84 -24.71
C HIS A 17 26.67 -5.70 -25.07
N VAL A 18 25.95 -6.23 -24.07
CA VAL A 18 24.71 -6.99 -24.31
C VAL A 18 23.69 -6.13 -25.07
N ARG A 19 23.46 -4.88 -24.64
CA ARG A 19 22.53 -3.97 -25.33
C ARG A 19 22.95 -3.66 -26.77
N GLU A 20 24.23 -3.43 -27.01
CA GLU A 20 24.77 -3.17 -28.35
C GLU A 20 24.63 -4.38 -29.28
N ILE A 21 24.86 -5.59 -28.77
CA ILE A 21 24.65 -6.83 -29.53
C ILE A 21 23.17 -6.95 -29.93
N LEU A 22 22.25 -6.78 -28.98
CA LEU A 22 20.82 -6.85 -29.27
C LEU A 22 20.36 -5.74 -30.22
N ALA A 23 20.94 -4.53 -30.11
CA ALA A 23 20.64 -3.42 -31.01
C ALA A 23 21.07 -3.67 -32.46
N ARG A 24 22.04 -4.58 -32.69
CA ARG A 24 22.43 -5.03 -34.04
C ARG A 24 21.50 -6.09 -34.62
N GLY A 25 20.45 -6.48 -33.89
CA GLY A 25 19.44 -7.44 -34.34
C GLY A 25 19.70 -8.88 -33.90
N GLU A 26 20.78 -9.13 -33.15
CA GLU A 26 21.02 -10.45 -32.55
C GLU A 26 19.94 -10.77 -31.52
N ARG A 27 19.47 -12.01 -31.52
CA ARG A 27 18.39 -12.46 -30.64
C ARG A 27 18.86 -13.41 -29.54
N GLU A 28 20.09 -13.88 -29.59
CA GLU A 28 20.63 -14.82 -28.59
C GLU A 28 22.06 -14.45 -28.21
N VAL A 29 22.29 -14.30 -26.90
CA VAL A 29 23.58 -13.91 -26.32
C VAL A 29 23.99 -14.92 -25.25
N LEU A 30 25.18 -15.48 -25.39
CA LEU A 30 25.80 -16.35 -24.39
C LEU A 30 26.83 -15.55 -23.60
N ILE A 31 26.72 -15.54 -22.27
CA ILE A 31 27.65 -14.85 -21.38
C ILE A 31 28.33 -15.90 -20.49
N ASN A 32 29.63 -16.08 -20.68
CA ASN A 32 30.46 -17.01 -19.92
C ASN A 32 31.15 -16.31 -18.73
N ASN A 33 31.53 -17.09 -17.72
CA ASN A 33 32.33 -16.66 -16.57
C ASN A 33 31.73 -15.47 -15.80
N VAL A 34 30.41 -15.45 -15.62
CA VAL A 34 29.75 -14.42 -14.83
C VAL A 34 30.02 -14.66 -13.35
N LEU A 35 30.57 -13.65 -12.67
CA LEU A 35 31.01 -13.68 -11.27
C LEU A 35 30.55 -12.41 -10.55
N GLY A 36 29.23 -12.23 -10.43
CA GLY A 36 28.63 -11.14 -9.67
C GLY A 36 28.39 -9.85 -10.45
N GLN A 37 28.49 -9.85 -11.79
CA GLN A 37 28.10 -8.69 -12.59
C GLN A 37 26.59 -8.44 -12.44
N ARG A 38 26.24 -7.26 -11.93
CA ARG A 38 24.89 -6.84 -11.59
C ARG A 38 24.08 -6.40 -12.82
N TYR A 39 22.76 -6.35 -12.67
CA TYR A 39 21.82 -5.77 -13.64
C TYR A 39 21.80 -6.40 -15.03
N ILE A 40 22.34 -7.62 -15.21
CA ILE A 40 22.28 -8.30 -16.52
C ILE A 40 20.82 -8.43 -16.94
N GLY A 41 20.48 -7.99 -18.14
CA GLY A 41 19.09 -7.97 -18.61
C GLY A 41 18.25 -6.80 -18.10
N GLY A 42 18.84 -5.91 -17.29
CA GLY A 42 18.15 -4.81 -16.65
C GLY A 42 17.60 -3.78 -17.65
N GLY A 43 16.30 -3.50 -17.56
CA GLY A 43 15.58 -2.56 -18.43
C GLY A 43 15.53 -2.97 -19.90
N LEU A 44 15.87 -4.22 -20.24
CA LEU A 44 15.79 -4.69 -21.62
C LEU A 44 14.33 -4.85 -22.04
N ASN A 45 14.01 -4.29 -23.21
CA ASN A 45 12.71 -4.40 -23.86
C ASN A 45 12.92 -4.93 -25.29
N ALA A 46 13.12 -6.24 -25.41
CA ALA A 46 13.45 -6.90 -26.67
C ALA A 46 12.96 -8.36 -26.67
N ASN A 47 12.72 -8.91 -27.86
CA ASN A 47 12.54 -10.35 -28.01
C ASN A 47 13.91 -11.01 -28.19
N ALA A 48 14.54 -11.37 -27.07
CA ALA A 48 15.88 -11.92 -27.03
C ALA A 48 16.02 -12.98 -25.94
N ARG A 49 17.02 -13.84 -26.10
CA ARG A 49 17.40 -14.91 -25.17
C ARG A 49 18.82 -14.69 -24.68
N ILE A 50 19.04 -14.71 -23.38
CA ILE A 50 20.35 -14.52 -22.76
C ILE A 50 20.68 -15.76 -21.92
N LEU A 51 21.76 -16.44 -22.30
CA LEU A 51 22.27 -17.62 -21.61
C LEU A 51 23.46 -17.19 -20.75
N ILE A 52 23.45 -17.54 -19.47
CA ILE A 52 24.46 -17.12 -18.49
C ILE A 52 25.09 -18.34 -17.86
N HIS A 53 26.41 -18.50 -18.03
CA HIS A 53 27.21 -19.46 -17.26
C HIS A 53 27.93 -18.74 -16.11
N GLY A 54 27.62 -19.15 -14.89
CA GLY A 54 28.13 -18.55 -13.67
C GLY A 54 27.02 -17.96 -12.79
N THR A 55 27.37 -17.00 -11.94
CA THR A 55 26.46 -16.37 -11.00
C THR A 55 26.30 -14.88 -11.30
N PRO A 56 25.19 -14.44 -11.91
CA PRO A 56 24.90 -13.02 -12.04
C PRO A 56 24.78 -12.38 -10.66
N GLY A 57 25.20 -11.12 -10.60
CA GLY A 57 25.05 -10.29 -9.42
C GLY A 57 23.61 -9.83 -9.21
N GLN A 58 23.45 -8.92 -8.26
CA GLN A 58 22.17 -8.35 -7.88
C GLN A 58 21.37 -7.78 -9.07
N ASP A 59 20.04 -7.81 -8.94
CA ASP A 59 19.08 -7.20 -9.87
C ASP A 59 19.11 -7.80 -11.29
N LEU A 60 19.34 -9.12 -11.41
CA LEU A 60 19.20 -9.86 -12.67
C LEU A 60 17.80 -9.64 -13.27
N GLY A 61 17.72 -9.14 -14.50
CA GLY A 61 16.45 -8.91 -15.19
C GLY A 61 15.57 -7.84 -14.54
N ALA A 62 16.15 -6.91 -13.77
CA ALA A 62 15.37 -5.83 -13.16
C ALA A 62 14.71 -4.93 -14.22
N PHE A 63 13.46 -4.55 -14.07
CA PHE A 63 12.68 -3.76 -15.04
C PHE A 63 12.60 -4.38 -16.45
N MET A 64 12.88 -5.68 -16.59
CA MET A 64 12.87 -6.37 -17.88
C MET A 64 11.45 -6.49 -18.43
N ASN A 65 11.33 -6.36 -19.76
CA ASN A 65 10.06 -6.46 -20.48
C ASN A 65 10.21 -7.29 -21.76
N GLY A 66 10.08 -8.61 -21.64
CA GLY A 66 9.98 -9.52 -22.79
C GLY A 66 11.07 -10.60 -22.88
N PRO A 67 12.37 -10.31 -22.67
CA PRO A 67 13.42 -11.30 -22.88
C PRO A 67 13.28 -12.57 -22.04
N GLU A 68 13.91 -13.64 -22.52
CA GLU A 68 14.18 -14.86 -21.77
C GLU A 68 15.63 -14.84 -21.25
N ILE A 69 15.83 -15.13 -19.97
CA ILE A 69 17.17 -15.28 -19.39
C ILE A 69 17.28 -16.66 -18.75
N VAL A 70 18.31 -17.42 -19.09
CA VAL A 70 18.61 -18.73 -18.49
C VAL A 70 19.96 -18.67 -17.79
N VAL A 71 19.98 -18.99 -16.51
CA VAL A 71 21.17 -18.99 -15.66
C VAL A 71 21.56 -20.43 -15.33
N PHE A 72 22.69 -20.88 -15.86
CA PHE A 72 23.32 -22.16 -15.56
C PHE A 72 24.18 -22.05 -14.28
N GLY A 73 23.54 -21.69 -13.17
CA GLY A 73 24.17 -21.42 -11.89
C GLY A 73 23.20 -20.80 -10.89
N ASN A 74 23.73 -20.21 -9.82
CA ASN A 74 22.94 -19.46 -8.84
C ASN A 74 22.74 -18.01 -9.29
N ALA A 75 21.72 -17.33 -8.76
CA ALA A 75 21.55 -15.88 -8.90
C ALA A 75 21.62 -15.18 -7.54
N GLN A 76 22.13 -13.95 -7.48
CA GLN A 76 22.09 -13.14 -6.26
C GLN A 76 20.72 -12.46 -6.07
N ASP A 77 20.65 -11.52 -5.11
CA ASP A 77 19.43 -10.85 -4.67
C ASP A 77 18.75 -10.03 -5.78
N GLY A 78 17.43 -9.86 -5.67
CA GLY A 78 16.67 -8.96 -6.54
C GLY A 78 16.45 -9.48 -7.96
N THR A 79 16.57 -10.79 -8.18
CA THR A 79 16.20 -11.39 -9.47
C THR A 79 14.77 -11.00 -9.85
N ALA A 80 14.56 -10.51 -11.08
CA ALA A 80 13.29 -10.01 -11.60
C ALA A 80 12.67 -8.81 -10.85
N ASN A 81 13.49 -7.98 -10.20
CA ASN A 81 13.03 -6.76 -9.56
C ASN A 81 12.24 -5.85 -10.52
N THR A 82 10.96 -5.62 -10.25
CA THR A 82 10.05 -4.78 -11.02
C THR A 82 9.93 -5.22 -12.48
N MET A 83 10.14 -6.52 -12.75
CA MET A 83 9.99 -7.11 -14.08
C MET A 83 8.53 -6.99 -14.56
N ASN A 84 8.36 -6.62 -15.83
CA ASN A 84 7.05 -6.37 -16.45
C ASN A 84 6.58 -7.56 -17.31
N ALA A 85 7.48 -8.19 -18.04
CA ALA A 85 7.21 -9.38 -18.87
C ALA A 85 8.51 -10.13 -19.18
N GLY A 86 8.39 -11.34 -19.73
CA GLY A 86 9.51 -12.22 -20.08
C GLY A 86 9.62 -13.43 -19.17
N LYS A 87 10.76 -14.12 -19.22
CA LYS A 87 11.00 -15.33 -18.41
C LYS A 87 12.43 -15.37 -17.88
N ILE A 88 12.61 -15.72 -16.62
CA ILE A 88 13.94 -15.98 -16.03
C ILE A 88 13.95 -17.39 -15.46
N VAL A 89 14.92 -18.21 -15.87
CA VAL A 89 15.11 -19.58 -15.40
C VAL A 89 16.47 -19.68 -14.72
N VAL A 90 16.50 -20.13 -13.48
CA VAL A 90 17.72 -20.29 -12.66
C VAL A 90 17.89 -21.76 -12.30
N HIS A 91 18.94 -22.39 -12.81
CA HIS A 91 19.24 -23.81 -12.56
C HIS A 91 19.81 -24.08 -11.15
N GLY A 92 20.19 -23.04 -10.41
CA GLY A 92 20.66 -23.12 -9.03
C GLY A 92 19.68 -22.50 -8.03
N LYS A 93 20.23 -21.89 -6.99
CA LYS A 93 19.52 -21.13 -5.94
C LYS A 93 19.43 -19.65 -6.31
N ALA A 94 18.53 -18.91 -5.65
CA ALA A 94 18.51 -17.45 -5.71
C ALA A 94 18.62 -16.83 -4.32
N GLY A 95 19.17 -15.61 -4.26
CA GLY A 95 19.28 -14.83 -3.04
C GLY A 95 17.94 -14.27 -2.55
N GLU A 96 18.00 -13.10 -1.92
CA GLU A 96 16.82 -12.44 -1.36
C GLU A 96 15.93 -11.82 -2.43
N ILE A 97 14.65 -11.63 -2.07
CA ILE A 97 13.65 -10.83 -2.81
C ILE A 97 13.50 -11.13 -4.31
N PRO A 98 13.58 -12.39 -4.81
CA PRO A 98 13.25 -12.65 -6.21
C PRO A 98 11.79 -12.30 -6.48
N GLY A 99 11.52 -11.69 -7.63
CA GLY A 99 10.19 -11.20 -8.00
C GLY A 99 9.76 -9.93 -7.27
N HIS A 100 10.68 -9.22 -6.61
CA HIS A 100 10.39 -7.94 -5.93
C HIS A 100 9.60 -7.00 -6.84
N SER A 101 8.38 -6.59 -6.47
CA SER A 101 7.55 -5.66 -7.25
C SER A 101 7.28 -6.06 -8.70
N MET A 102 7.48 -7.33 -9.07
CA MET A 102 7.19 -7.84 -10.41
C MET A 102 5.70 -7.74 -10.74
N ARG A 103 5.38 -7.36 -11.98
CA ARG A 103 4.02 -7.09 -12.46
C ARG A 103 3.53 -8.05 -13.55
N GLY A 104 4.45 -8.80 -14.16
CA GLY A 104 4.14 -9.83 -15.14
C GLY A 104 5.40 -10.62 -15.52
N GLY A 105 5.23 -11.69 -16.30
CA GLY A 105 6.31 -12.61 -16.66
C GLY A 105 6.43 -13.82 -15.72
N LYS A 106 7.50 -14.60 -15.88
CA LYS A 106 7.72 -15.85 -15.14
C LYS A 106 9.14 -15.95 -14.60
N VAL A 107 9.29 -16.42 -13.37
CA VAL A 107 10.59 -16.67 -12.73
C VAL A 107 10.59 -18.09 -12.17
N PHE A 108 11.47 -18.94 -12.69
CA PHE A 108 11.60 -20.33 -12.29
C PHE A 108 12.97 -20.55 -11.66
N ILE A 109 13.00 -20.94 -10.39
CA ILE A 109 14.24 -21.17 -9.63
C ILE A 109 14.25 -22.63 -9.21
N LYS A 110 15.27 -23.39 -9.60
CA LYS A 110 15.37 -24.82 -9.30
C LYS A 110 15.58 -25.10 -7.82
N GLY A 111 16.42 -24.29 -7.17
CA GLY A 111 16.86 -24.49 -5.79
C GLY A 111 16.07 -23.66 -4.78
N ASP A 112 16.74 -23.38 -3.66
CA ASP A 112 16.22 -22.55 -2.58
C ASP A 112 16.21 -21.07 -2.94
N VAL A 113 15.35 -20.35 -2.23
CA VAL A 113 15.32 -18.90 -2.19
C VAL A 113 15.48 -18.45 -0.75
N GLU A 114 16.13 -17.31 -0.54
CA GLU A 114 16.25 -16.72 0.80
C GLU A 114 14.95 -15.99 1.20
N TYR A 115 15.06 -14.82 1.83
CA TYR A 115 13.94 -14.10 2.44
C TYR A 115 13.10 -13.33 1.41
N ARG A 116 11.83 -13.07 1.77
CA ARG A 116 10.95 -12.10 1.11
C ARG A 116 10.69 -12.39 -0.38
N ALA A 117 10.63 -13.67 -0.76
CA ALA A 117 10.29 -14.08 -2.11
C ALA A 117 8.95 -13.48 -2.56
N GLY A 118 8.91 -12.81 -3.71
CA GLY A 118 7.70 -12.22 -4.27
C GLY A 118 7.16 -11.00 -3.51
N ILE A 119 7.99 -10.32 -2.72
CA ILE A 119 7.58 -9.11 -2.03
C ILE A 119 7.02 -8.06 -3.00
N HIS A 120 5.88 -7.45 -2.66
CA HIS A 120 5.22 -6.43 -3.46
C HIS A 120 4.83 -6.87 -4.89
N MET A 121 4.80 -8.16 -5.22
CA MET A 121 4.27 -8.64 -6.52
C MET A 121 2.85 -8.11 -6.76
N LYS A 122 2.52 -7.72 -7.99
CA LYS A 122 1.22 -7.13 -8.35
C LYS A 122 0.71 -7.74 -9.64
N GLU A 123 -0.59 -7.85 -9.77
CA GLU A 123 -1.24 -8.26 -11.01
C GLU A 123 -2.18 -7.15 -11.51
N TYR A 124 -2.37 -7.09 -12.81
CA TYR A 124 -3.35 -6.19 -13.41
C TYR A 124 -3.88 -6.78 -14.71
N LEU A 125 -5.18 -7.10 -14.73
CA LEU A 125 -5.84 -7.76 -15.86
C LEU A 125 -5.10 -9.06 -16.23
N GLU A 126 -4.69 -9.20 -17.49
CA GLU A 126 -3.97 -10.36 -18.02
C GLU A 126 -2.50 -10.44 -17.57
N GLN A 127 -1.96 -9.39 -16.94
CA GLN A 127 -0.59 -9.39 -16.43
C GLN A 127 -0.57 -10.01 -15.04
N VAL A 128 -0.34 -11.33 -15.02
CA VAL A 128 -0.24 -12.13 -13.79
C VAL A 128 1.20 -12.66 -13.67
N PRO A 129 2.02 -12.14 -12.74
CA PRO A 129 3.38 -12.64 -12.55
C PRO A 129 3.39 -13.99 -11.84
N CYS A 130 4.32 -14.86 -12.24
CA CYS A 130 4.49 -16.18 -11.65
C CYS A 130 5.93 -16.38 -11.15
N LEU A 131 6.07 -16.83 -9.90
CA LEU A 131 7.34 -17.21 -9.29
C LEU A 131 7.26 -18.66 -8.82
N ILE A 132 8.14 -19.54 -9.31
CA ILE A 132 8.25 -20.94 -8.88
C ILE A 132 9.61 -21.15 -8.22
N ILE A 133 9.56 -21.74 -7.03
CA ILE A 133 10.71 -22.05 -6.17
C ILE A 133 10.74 -23.56 -6.00
N GLY A 134 11.75 -24.22 -6.56
CA GLY A 134 11.89 -25.67 -6.52
C GLY A 134 12.26 -26.19 -5.13
N GLY A 135 13.09 -25.46 -4.39
CA GLY A 135 13.46 -25.77 -3.02
C GLY A 135 12.48 -25.22 -2.00
N THR A 136 13.02 -24.64 -0.93
CA THR A 136 12.28 -23.96 0.13
C THR A 136 12.55 -22.46 0.11
N THR A 137 11.73 -21.67 0.80
CA THR A 137 11.98 -20.23 1.01
C THR A 137 11.96 -19.86 2.49
N LYS A 138 12.59 -18.74 2.86
CA LYS A 138 12.67 -18.27 4.25
C LYS A 138 11.45 -17.41 4.60
N ASP A 139 11.59 -16.58 5.62
CA ASP A 139 10.52 -15.73 6.14
C ASP A 139 10.01 -14.73 5.09
N TYR A 140 8.77 -14.28 5.28
CA TYR A 140 8.13 -13.20 4.52
C TYR A 140 7.85 -13.51 3.05
N CYS A 141 7.74 -14.78 2.67
CA CYS A 141 7.28 -15.17 1.34
C CYS A 141 5.90 -14.55 1.03
N GLY A 142 5.79 -13.83 -0.09
CA GLY A 142 4.57 -13.14 -0.51
C GLY A 142 4.22 -11.89 0.30
N GLU A 143 5.18 -11.28 0.99
CA GLU A 143 4.95 -10.05 1.74
C GLU A 143 4.43 -8.90 0.85
N TYR A 144 3.39 -8.21 1.30
CA TYR A 144 2.73 -7.10 0.59
C TYR A 144 2.32 -7.40 -0.86
N MET A 145 2.19 -8.67 -1.25
CA MET A 145 1.76 -9.00 -2.60
C MET A 145 0.31 -8.55 -2.82
N ALA A 146 0.06 -7.88 -3.95
CA ALA A 146 -1.24 -7.40 -4.38
C ALA A 146 -1.81 -8.20 -5.56
N GLY A 147 -1.13 -9.27 -5.97
CA GLY A 147 -1.47 -10.11 -7.11
C GLY A 147 -0.35 -11.06 -7.48
N GLY A 148 -0.61 -11.96 -8.43
CA GLY A 148 0.34 -12.94 -8.92
C GLY A 148 0.25 -14.28 -8.21
N LYS A 149 1.07 -15.22 -8.67
CA LYS A 149 1.10 -16.59 -8.17
C LYS A 149 2.52 -16.99 -7.77
N ILE A 150 2.69 -17.40 -6.52
CA ILE A 150 3.96 -17.96 -6.01
C ILE A 150 3.75 -19.46 -5.78
N ILE A 151 4.68 -20.30 -6.22
CA ILE A 151 4.64 -21.76 -6.02
C ILE A 151 5.94 -22.20 -5.35
N VAL A 152 5.84 -22.88 -4.20
CA VAL A 152 6.97 -23.47 -3.48
C VAL A 152 6.83 -24.99 -3.53
N LEU A 153 7.79 -25.67 -4.17
CA LEU A 153 7.70 -27.09 -4.48
C LEU A 153 8.31 -27.99 -3.42
N ASN A 154 9.34 -27.57 -2.67
CA ASN A 154 10.06 -28.46 -1.76
C ASN A 154 10.44 -29.80 -2.43
N LEU A 155 11.07 -29.75 -3.61
CA LEU A 155 11.33 -30.91 -4.48
C LEU A 155 12.07 -32.05 -3.77
N GLU A 156 12.94 -31.70 -2.82
CA GLU A 156 13.74 -32.64 -2.03
C GLU A 156 12.96 -33.28 -0.85
N ASN A 157 11.67 -32.98 -0.69
CA ASN A 157 10.83 -33.47 0.41
C ASN A 157 11.47 -33.26 1.78
N ARG A 158 12.06 -32.07 2.00
CA ARG A 158 12.73 -31.76 3.26
C ARG A 158 11.71 -31.77 4.40
N LYS A 159 12.15 -32.27 5.55
CA LYS A 159 11.35 -32.29 6.78
C LYS A 159 11.13 -30.86 7.30
N GLY A 160 9.95 -30.64 7.87
CA GLY A 160 9.55 -29.33 8.39
C GLY A 160 8.80 -28.50 7.34
N SER A 161 8.58 -27.23 7.68
CA SER A 161 7.87 -26.33 6.78
C SER A 161 8.77 -25.88 5.63
N PRO A 162 8.28 -25.89 4.38
CA PRO A 162 9.05 -25.42 3.21
C PRO A 162 9.12 -23.88 3.09
N VAL A 163 8.51 -23.17 4.04
CA VAL A 163 8.49 -21.71 4.14
C VAL A 163 8.82 -21.28 5.57
N GLY A 164 9.31 -20.05 5.73
CA GLY A 164 9.54 -19.45 7.04
C GLY A 164 8.27 -18.90 7.71
N HIS A 165 8.45 -17.88 8.54
CA HIS A 165 7.37 -17.15 9.23
C HIS A 165 6.82 -15.99 8.39
N SER A 166 5.68 -15.43 8.80
CA SER A 166 5.05 -14.25 8.21
C SER A 166 4.68 -14.39 6.73
N VAL A 167 4.32 -15.59 6.30
CA VAL A 167 3.91 -15.89 4.91
C VAL A 167 2.67 -15.08 4.56
N GLY A 168 2.73 -14.32 3.47
CA GLY A 168 1.65 -13.46 3.02
C GLY A 168 1.35 -12.29 3.96
N THR A 169 2.28 -11.88 4.83
CA THR A 169 2.03 -10.67 5.65
C THR A 169 1.74 -9.47 4.75
N GLY A 170 0.65 -8.76 5.02
CA GLY A 170 0.28 -7.62 4.20
C GLY A 170 -0.34 -7.98 2.83
N ILE A 171 -0.73 -9.24 2.58
CA ILE A 171 -1.29 -9.68 1.29
C ILE A 171 -2.62 -8.98 0.96
N HIS A 172 -2.69 -8.37 -0.23
CA HIS A 172 -3.85 -7.68 -0.79
C HIS A 172 -4.47 -8.40 -2.00
N GLY A 173 -3.80 -9.40 -2.57
CA GLY A 173 -4.27 -10.15 -3.74
C GLY A 173 -3.31 -11.26 -4.16
N GLY A 174 -3.72 -12.10 -5.11
CA GLY A 174 -2.95 -13.25 -5.60
C GLY A 174 -3.06 -14.51 -4.73
N ALA A 175 -2.21 -15.50 -5.01
CA ALA A 175 -2.17 -16.77 -4.29
C ALA A 175 -0.75 -17.33 -4.14
N ILE A 176 -0.50 -17.98 -3.02
CA ILE A 176 0.75 -18.68 -2.72
C ILE A 176 0.40 -20.17 -2.57
N PHE A 177 1.00 -21.02 -3.39
CA PHE A 177 0.84 -22.47 -3.33
C PHE A 177 2.10 -23.09 -2.75
N ILE A 178 1.94 -23.97 -1.78
CA ILE A 178 3.06 -24.57 -1.06
C ILE A 178 2.85 -26.08 -1.01
N ARG A 179 3.83 -26.84 -1.47
CA ARG A 179 3.84 -28.29 -1.31
C ARG A 179 4.54 -28.67 0.00
N GLY A 180 3.76 -29.15 0.96
CA GLY A 180 4.22 -29.49 2.30
C GLY A 180 3.34 -28.91 3.39
N VAL A 181 3.80 -28.98 4.64
CA VAL A 181 3.05 -28.53 5.81
C VAL A 181 3.38 -27.08 6.15
N VAL A 182 2.34 -26.26 6.34
CA VAL A 182 2.46 -24.90 6.86
C VAL A 182 1.49 -24.75 8.01
N GLU A 183 2.03 -24.32 9.15
CA GLU A 183 1.26 -24.15 10.37
C GLU A 183 0.58 -22.78 10.41
N PRO A 184 -0.60 -22.65 11.07
CA PRO A 184 -1.32 -21.37 11.15
C PRO A 184 -0.50 -20.20 11.70
N TYR A 185 0.44 -20.45 12.63
CA TYR A 185 1.29 -19.41 13.20
C TYR A 185 2.30 -18.83 12.21
N GLN A 186 2.55 -19.51 11.09
CA GLN A 186 3.46 -19.03 10.04
C GLN A 186 2.80 -17.99 9.14
N LEU A 187 1.47 -17.85 9.17
CA LEU A 187 0.76 -16.87 8.35
C LEU A 187 0.93 -15.45 8.91
N GLY A 188 1.21 -14.51 8.02
CA GLY A 188 1.24 -13.10 8.34
C GLY A 188 -0.15 -12.45 8.40
N PRO A 189 -0.27 -11.27 9.02
CA PRO A 189 -1.51 -10.50 9.01
C PRO A 189 -2.10 -10.32 7.61
N GLY A 190 -3.38 -10.68 7.46
CA GLY A 190 -4.12 -10.59 6.20
C GLY A 190 -4.11 -11.87 5.36
N ALA A 191 -3.25 -12.85 5.66
CA ALA A 191 -3.21 -14.15 4.99
C ALA A 191 -4.14 -15.17 5.65
N VAL A 192 -4.73 -16.06 4.85
CA VAL A 192 -5.54 -17.20 5.28
C VAL A 192 -5.29 -18.40 4.37
N PHE A 193 -5.48 -19.61 4.90
CA PHE A 193 -5.63 -20.80 4.07
C PHE A 193 -6.93 -20.74 3.27
N ALA A 194 -6.90 -21.28 2.06
CA ALA A 194 -8.06 -21.36 1.18
C ALA A 194 -8.03 -22.65 0.36
N ASP A 195 -9.20 -23.04 -0.15
CA ASP A 195 -9.33 -24.19 -1.04
C ASP A 195 -8.76 -23.89 -2.43
N ILE A 196 -8.16 -24.91 -3.03
CA ILE A 196 -7.68 -24.90 -4.41
C ILE A 196 -8.87 -25.21 -5.32
N ASP A 197 -9.20 -24.25 -6.18
CA ASP A 197 -10.29 -24.37 -7.15
C ASP A 197 -9.81 -24.91 -8.52
N ALA A 198 -10.71 -25.00 -9.49
CA ALA A 198 -10.41 -25.52 -10.82
C ALA A 198 -9.43 -24.62 -11.60
N ASP A 199 -9.53 -23.30 -11.43
CA ASP A 199 -8.67 -22.33 -12.11
C ASP A 199 -7.24 -22.41 -11.57
N ASP A 200 -7.10 -22.56 -10.25
CA ASP A 200 -5.81 -22.81 -9.62
C ASP A 200 -5.18 -24.12 -10.11
N ARG A 201 -5.97 -25.21 -10.23
CA ARG A 201 -5.46 -26.49 -10.76
C ARG A 201 -5.00 -26.36 -12.22
N ALA A 202 -5.78 -25.66 -13.05
CA ALA A 202 -5.40 -25.41 -14.44
C ALA A 202 -4.11 -24.57 -14.53
N PHE A 203 -4.00 -23.55 -13.67
CA PHE A 203 -2.80 -22.72 -13.57
C PHE A 203 -1.58 -23.54 -13.13
N LEU A 204 -1.69 -24.32 -12.06
CA LEU A 204 -0.62 -25.17 -11.54
C LEU A 204 -0.12 -26.16 -12.60
N ARG A 205 -1.03 -26.85 -13.31
CA ARG A 205 -0.66 -27.75 -14.41
C ARG A 205 0.15 -27.07 -15.49
N LYS A 206 -0.30 -25.91 -15.96
CA LYS A 206 0.41 -25.14 -16.98
C LYS A 206 1.78 -24.67 -16.48
N ALA A 207 1.82 -24.05 -15.30
CA ALA A 207 3.03 -23.44 -14.75
C ALA A 207 4.10 -24.49 -14.41
N LEU A 208 3.70 -25.64 -13.84
CA LEU A 208 4.61 -26.73 -13.52
C LEU A 208 5.09 -27.49 -14.75
N GLY A 209 4.25 -27.62 -15.79
CA GLY A 209 4.67 -28.16 -17.09
C GLY A 209 5.76 -27.31 -17.75
N GLU A 210 5.60 -25.98 -17.74
CA GLU A 210 6.64 -25.07 -18.23
C GLU A 210 7.93 -25.14 -17.40
N TYR A 211 7.81 -25.14 -16.06
CA TYR A 211 8.94 -25.30 -15.15
C TYR A 211 9.71 -26.61 -15.37
N SER A 212 8.98 -27.73 -15.49
CA SER A 212 9.53 -29.06 -15.75
C SER A 212 10.30 -29.10 -17.08
N GLY A 213 9.73 -28.52 -18.14
CA GLY A 213 10.37 -28.43 -19.44
C GLY A 213 11.63 -27.57 -19.44
N ASP A 214 11.55 -26.36 -18.88
CA ASP A 214 12.66 -25.40 -18.86
C ASP A 214 13.86 -25.87 -18.04
N LEU A 215 13.61 -26.55 -16.92
CA LEU A 215 14.67 -27.06 -16.03
C LEU A 215 15.02 -28.53 -16.27
N THR A 216 14.30 -29.21 -17.18
CA THR A 216 14.44 -30.64 -17.46
C THR A 216 14.33 -31.46 -16.16
N ILE A 217 13.24 -31.26 -15.43
CA ILE A 217 12.94 -31.95 -14.16
C ILE A 217 11.67 -32.76 -14.32
N GLU A 218 11.71 -34.04 -13.93
CA GLU A 218 10.50 -34.86 -13.87
C GLU A 218 9.71 -34.53 -12.59
N LEU A 219 8.43 -34.26 -12.74
CA LEU A 219 7.51 -34.03 -11.63
C LEU A 219 6.50 -35.19 -11.57
N PRO A 220 6.24 -35.78 -10.39
CA PRO A 220 5.25 -36.83 -10.25
C PRO A 220 3.84 -36.26 -10.45
N GLU A 221 2.94 -37.03 -11.06
CA GLU A 221 1.53 -36.62 -11.25
C GLU A 221 0.81 -36.32 -9.92
N SER A 222 1.21 -36.96 -8.82
CA SER A 222 0.64 -36.69 -7.49
C SER A 222 0.89 -35.25 -7.02
N ILE A 223 1.90 -34.56 -7.56
CA ILE A 223 2.31 -33.23 -7.10
C ILE A 223 1.15 -32.23 -7.12
N TYR A 224 0.23 -32.36 -8.08
CA TYR A 224 -0.88 -31.43 -8.26
C TYR A 224 -1.92 -31.46 -7.13
N ASP A 225 -1.92 -32.51 -6.30
CA ASP A 225 -2.82 -32.69 -5.17
C ASP A 225 -2.16 -32.43 -3.81
N GLU A 226 -0.85 -32.14 -3.80
CA GLU A 226 -0.05 -31.98 -2.57
C GLU A 226 0.10 -30.51 -2.11
N PHE A 227 -0.57 -29.58 -2.79
CA PHE A 227 -0.47 -28.15 -2.49
C PHE A 227 -1.51 -27.71 -1.45
N ILE A 228 -1.05 -26.83 -0.56
CA ILE A 228 -1.93 -25.93 0.18
C ILE A 228 -1.92 -24.55 -0.49
N LYS A 229 -3.02 -23.82 -0.39
CA LYS A 229 -3.15 -22.45 -0.90
C LYS A 229 -3.30 -21.45 0.24
N ILE A 230 -2.54 -20.37 0.15
CA ILE A 230 -2.65 -19.20 1.00
C ILE A 230 -3.05 -18.01 0.13
N THR A 231 -4.01 -17.23 0.59
CA THR A 231 -4.47 -16.01 -0.08
C THR A 231 -4.94 -14.97 0.94
N ARG A 232 -5.52 -13.87 0.46
CA ARG A 232 -5.99 -12.76 1.28
C ARG A 232 -7.28 -13.05 2.06
N LYS A 233 -7.39 -12.47 3.25
CA LYS A 233 -8.60 -12.51 4.09
C LYS A 233 -9.68 -11.56 3.56
N GLY A 234 -10.68 -12.12 2.86
CA GLY A 234 -11.78 -11.33 2.31
C GLY A 234 -11.32 -10.29 1.28
N HIS A 235 -12.23 -9.46 0.77
CA HIS A 235 -11.94 -8.53 -0.34
C HIS A 235 -10.98 -7.40 0.06
N ARG A 236 -11.06 -6.89 1.29
CA ARG A 236 -10.24 -5.78 1.79
C ARG A 236 -9.68 -6.14 3.17
N PRO A 237 -8.59 -6.93 3.23
CA PRO A 237 -8.06 -7.47 4.50
C PRO A 237 -7.71 -6.40 5.54
N PHE A 238 -7.40 -5.20 5.07
CA PHE A 238 -6.91 -4.06 5.87
C PHE A 238 -7.89 -2.89 5.91
N GLU A 239 -9.16 -3.07 5.54
CA GLU A 239 -10.15 -1.98 5.49
C GLU A 239 -10.26 -1.18 6.81
N LYS A 240 -10.05 -1.85 7.95
CA LYS A 240 -10.13 -1.23 9.27
C LYS A 240 -8.92 -0.37 9.63
N LEU A 241 -7.81 -0.46 8.88
CA LEU A 241 -6.58 0.31 9.14
C LEU A 241 -6.61 1.68 8.46
N TYR A 242 -7.19 1.79 7.27
CA TYR A 242 -6.98 2.95 6.40
C TYR A 242 -7.82 4.18 6.75
N THR A 243 -8.91 4.05 7.51
CA THR A 243 -9.63 5.19 8.11
C THR A 243 -10.70 4.66 9.09
N PRO A 244 -10.61 4.95 10.40
CA PRO A 244 -11.66 4.56 11.35
C PRO A 244 -12.99 5.34 11.18
N GLY A 245 -13.11 6.25 10.21
CA GLY A 245 -14.14 7.28 10.23
C GLY A 245 -15.33 7.16 9.26
N ILE A 246 -15.23 6.53 8.09
CA ILE A 246 -16.28 6.68 7.06
C ILE A 246 -16.47 5.39 6.26
N ASN A 247 -17.19 4.42 6.84
CA ASN A 247 -17.72 3.25 6.12
C ASN A 247 -18.99 3.61 5.33
N ILE A 248 -18.98 4.71 4.58
CA ILE A 248 -20.11 5.08 3.72
C ILE A 248 -19.83 4.51 2.33
N ARG A 249 -20.58 3.48 1.95
CA ARG A 249 -20.56 2.94 0.59
C ARG A 249 -21.31 3.91 -0.32
N THR A 250 -20.65 4.42 -1.35
CA THR A 250 -21.26 5.32 -2.34
C THR A 250 -20.96 4.80 -3.74
N ASP A 251 -21.99 4.65 -4.59
CA ASP A 251 -21.82 4.21 -5.99
C ASP A 251 -21.20 5.30 -6.88
N THR A 252 -21.15 6.53 -6.38
CA THR A 252 -20.52 7.71 -7.00
C THR A 252 -19.86 8.55 -5.91
N PRO A 253 -18.76 9.28 -6.19
CA PRO A 253 -18.17 10.21 -5.23
C PRO A 253 -19.23 11.23 -4.79
N ARG A 254 -19.66 11.15 -3.53
CA ARG A 254 -20.59 12.11 -2.93
C ARG A 254 -19.86 12.96 -1.91
N HIS A 255 -19.88 14.27 -2.11
CA HIS A 255 -19.44 15.20 -1.08
C HIS A 255 -20.49 15.22 0.03
N LEU A 256 -20.19 14.57 1.16
CA LEU A 256 -21.03 14.61 2.34
C LEU A 256 -20.57 15.77 3.22
N ASN A 257 -21.43 16.79 3.33
CA ASN A 257 -21.23 17.88 4.27
C ASN A 257 -21.53 17.38 5.68
N LEU A 258 -20.55 16.69 6.29
CA LEU A 258 -20.64 16.26 7.68
C LEU A 258 -20.36 17.45 8.59
N THR A 259 -21.21 17.64 9.60
CA THR A 259 -20.96 18.63 10.65
C THR A 259 -19.68 18.26 11.40
N PRO A 260 -18.70 19.17 11.49
CA PRO A 260 -17.47 18.91 12.24
C PRO A 260 -17.78 18.55 13.70
N PRO A 261 -17.08 17.58 14.31
CA PRO A 261 -17.36 17.13 15.69
C PRO A 261 -17.38 18.27 16.71
N CYS A 262 -16.48 19.24 16.57
CA CYS A 262 -16.39 20.40 17.44
C CYS A 262 -17.59 21.36 17.33
N THR A 263 -18.24 21.42 16.16
CA THR A 263 -19.48 22.18 15.98
C THR A 263 -20.66 21.40 16.54
N TYR A 264 -20.75 20.11 16.24
CA TYR A 264 -21.84 19.25 16.70
C TYR A 264 -21.93 19.14 18.22
N THR A 265 -20.78 19.06 18.90
CA THR A 265 -20.72 18.97 20.37
C THR A 265 -20.87 20.32 21.08
N CYS A 266 -20.82 21.43 20.33
CA CYS A 266 -21.05 22.74 20.90
C CYS A 266 -22.55 22.94 21.18
N PRO A 267 -22.98 23.26 22.41
CA PRO A 267 -24.38 23.53 22.70
C PRO A 267 -24.96 24.70 21.88
N SER A 268 -24.10 25.63 21.46
CA SER A 268 -24.46 26.77 20.62
C SER A 268 -24.29 26.51 19.12
N MET A 269 -23.86 25.30 18.72
CA MET A 269 -23.59 24.92 17.32
C MET A 269 -22.65 25.91 16.59
N ILE A 270 -21.70 26.49 17.32
CA ILE A 270 -20.74 27.44 16.75
C ILE A 270 -19.92 26.74 15.65
N PRO A 271 -19.78 27.34 14.45
CA PRO A 271 -18.99 26.80 13.36
C PRO A 271 -17.48 27.02 13.63
N THR A 272 -16.96 26.36 14.66
CA THR A 272 -15.59 26.53 15.17
C THR A 272 -14.51 26.40 14.09
N PRO A 273 -14.59 25.48 13.09
CA PRO A 273 -13.60 25.43 12.02
C PRO A 273 -13.58 26.67 11.12
N VAL A 274 -14.75 27.25 10.84
CA VAL A 274 -14.86 28.50 10.08
C VAL A 274 -14.23 29.64 10.88
N TYR A 275 -14.54 29.71 12.17
CA TYR A 275 -13.94 30.68 13.08
C TYR A 275 -12.39 30.60 13.10
N PHE A 276 -11.83 29.39 13.19
CA PHE A 276 -10.38 29.20 13.16
C PHE A 276 -9.75 29.54 11.82
N ASN A 277 -10.42 29.24 10.71
CA ASN A 277 -9.93 29.62 9.38
C ASN A 277 -9.88 31.14 9.23
N LEU A 278 -10.90 31.86 9.72
CA LEU A 278 -10.91 33.33 9.71
C LEU A 278 -9.77 33.92 10.56
N ILE A 279 -9.49 33.35 11.75
CA ILE A 279 -8.32 33.75 12.55
C ILE A 279 -7.02 33.51 11.79
N ARG A 280 -6.86 32.32 11.21
CA ARG A 280 -5.67 31.94 10.44
C ARG A 280 -5.43 32.87 9.24
N GLU A 281 -6.50 33.35 8.61
CA GLU A 281 -6.46 34.30 7.49
C GLU A 281 -6.25 35.76 7.94
N GLY A 282 -6.14 36.03 9.25
CA GLY A 282 -6.01 37.39 9.79
C GLY A 282 -7.32 38.18 9.82
N LYS A 283 -8.46 37.56 9.48
CA LYS A 283 -9.79 38.18 9.43
C LYS A 283 -10.46 38.18 10.80
N LEU A 284 -9.78 38.74 11.81
CA LEU A 284 -10.22 38.70 13.20
C LEU A 284 -11.60 39.31 13.42
N ARG A 285 -11.91 40.42 12.73
CA ARG A 285 -13.21 41.09 12.86
C ARG A 285 -14.35 40.21 12.34
N GLU A 286 -14.14 39.52 11.23
CA GLU A 286 -15.13 38.58 10.66
C GLU A 286 -15.30 37.36 11.57
N ALA A 287 -14.21 36.81 12.10
CA ALA A 287 -14.25 35.71 13.06
C ALA A 287 -15.10 36.07 14.30
N GLN A 288 -14.89 37.26 14.85
CA GLN A 288 -15.61 37.74 16.02
C GLN A 288 -17.07 38.11 15.73
N THR A 289 -17.35 38.66 14.55
CA THR A 289 -18.74 38.93 14.10
C THR A 289 -19.49 37.63 13.83
N LEU A 290 -18.81 36.59 13.32
CA LEU A 290 -19.39 35.26 13.15
C LEU A 290 -19.81 34.68 14.51
N MET A 291 -18.95 34.76 15.53
CA MET A 291 -19.30 34.31 16.89
C MET A 291 -20.53 35.05 17.43
N ASP A 292 -20.68 36.32 17.08
CA ASP A 292 -21.87 37.06 17.48
C ASP A 292 -23.17 36.46 16.89
N GLU A 293 -23.15 35.77 15.75
CA GLU A 293 -24.39 35.14 15.26
C GLU A 293 -24.87 33.97 16.13
N PHE A 294 -24.05 33.46 17.04
CA PHE A 294 -24.36 32.27 17.84
C PHE A 294 -24.44 32.52 19.33
N THR A 295 -23.74 33.52 19.87
CA THR A 295 -23.66 33.72 21.32
C THR A 295 -23.41 35.18 21.73
N PRO A 296 -24.11 35.69 22.77
CA PRO A 296 -23.81 36.98 23.37
C PRO A 296 -22.51 36.98 24.19
N PHE A 297 -21.94 35.80 24.44
CA PHE A 297 -20.78 35.61 25.31
C PHE A 297 -19.52 35.24 24.53
N ARG A 298 -19.37 35.79 23.31
CA ARG A 298 -18.18 35.55 22.48
C ARG A 298 -16.92 35.89 23.27
N MET A 299 -15.98 34.95 23.34
CA MET A 299 -14.65 35.06 23.97
C MET A 299 -14.61 35.41 25.47
N SER A 300 -15.69 35.90 26.08
CA SER A 300 -15.81 36.19 27.51
C SER A 300 -16.16 34.94 28.30
N VAL A 301 -17.20 34.20 27.89
CA VAL A 301 -17.54 32.89 28.47
C VAL A 301 -17.03 31.79 27.54
N CYS A 302 -17.31 31.92 26.24
CA CYS A 302 -16.87 30.97 25.22
C CYS A 302 -15.33 30.99 25.13
N GLY A 303 -14.69 30.01 25.75
CA GLY A 303 -13.24 29.87 25.80
C GLY A 303 -12.56 30.41 27.06
N THR A 304 -13.28 31.00 28.02
CA THR A 304 -12.69 31.35 29.32
C THR A 304 -13.31 30.51 30.45
N VAL A 305 -14.63 30.49 30.53
CA VAL A 305 -15.39 29.72 31.55
C VAL A 305 -15.98 28.43 30.96
N CYS A 306 -16.22 28.40 29.65
CA CYS A 306 -16.76 27.25 28.93
C CYS A 306 -15.92 25.97 29.19
N PRO A 307 -16.55 24.80 29.45
CA PRO A 307 -15.86 23.52 29.62
C PRO A 307 -15.24 22.97 28.33
N ALA A 308 -15.39 23.69 27.20
CA ALA A 308 -14.79 23.38 25.90
C ALA A 308 -15.03 21.94 25.39
N PRO A 309 -16.30 21.48 25.26
CA PRO A 309 -16.59 20.15 24.70
C PRO A 309 -16.09 19.98 23.26
N CYS A 310 -15.95 21.09 22.54
CA CYS A 310 -15.35 21.15 21.22
C CYS A 310 -13.85 20.81 21.17
N MET A 311 -13.12 20.94 22.28
CA MET A 311 -11.73 20.46 22.41
C MET A 311 -11.72 18.94 22.62
N GLN A 312 -12.62 18.44 23.47
CA GLN A 312 -12.72 17.00 23.76
C GLN A 312 -13.05 16.17 22.51
N SER A 313 -13.86 16.73 21.60
CA SER A 313 -14.24 16.08 20.34
C SER A 313 -13.36 16.45 19.14
N CYS A 314 -12.27 17.20 19.34
CA CYS A 314 -11.46 17.72 18.25
C CYS A 314 -10.75 16.59 17.49
N SER A 315 -10.99 16.47 16.18
CA SER A 315 -10.34 15.46 15.34
C SER A 315 -8.82 15.59 15.29
N ARG A 316 -8.28 16.79 15.54
CA ARG A 316 -6.83 17.06 15.59
C ARG A 316 -6.15 16.39 16.79
N ALA A 317 -6.90 15.99 17.82
CA ALA A 317 -6.38 15.19 18.93
C ALA A 317 -5.74 13.86 18.47
N MET A 318 -6.12 13.35 17.30
CA MET A 318 -5.52 12.15 16.69
C MET A 318 -4.17 12.40 16.00
N ILE A 319 -3.72 13.66 15.91
CA ILE A 319 -2.49 14.06 15.22
C ILE A 319 -1.50 14.65 16.22
N ASP A 320 -1.80 15.84 16.75
CA ASP A 320 -0.88 16.63 17.58
C ASP A 320 -1.58 17.38 18.74
N GLY A 321 -2.86 17.08 18.98
CA GLY A 321 -3.64 17.63 20.09
C GLY A 321 -4.83 18.48 19.66
N PRO A 322 -5.79 18.75 20.56
CA PRO A 322 -6.92 19.61 20.25
C PRO A 322 -6.47 21.07 20.02
N LEU A 323 -7.30 21.86 19.34
CA LEU A 323 -7.08 23.30 19.27
C LEU A 323 -7.41 23.95 20.62
N GLU A 324 -6.45 24.65 21.18
CA GLU A 324 -6.54 25.27 22.51
C GLU A 324 -7.47 26.50 22.51
N ILE A 325 -8.77 26.26 22.64
CA ILE A 325 -9.79 27.30 22.58
C ILE A 325 -9.59 28.34 23.68
N GLN A 326 -9.16 27.95 24.88
CA GLN A 326 -8.93 28.94 25.94
C GLN A 326 -7.71 29.83 25.71
N LYS A 327 -6.71 29.34 24.98
CA LYS A 327 -5.58 30.18 24.56
C LYS A 327 -6.05 31.19 23.51
N LEU A 328 -6.75 30.70 22.48
CA LEU A 328 -7.31 31.54 21.42
C LEU A 328 -8.28 32.60 21.98
N ALA A 329 -9.10 32.24 22.97
CA ALA A 329 -10.02 33.13 23.66
C ALA A 329 -9.33 34.36 24.26
N ARG A 330 -8.19 34.14 24.91
CA ARG A 330 -7.39 35.19 25.56
C ARG A 330 -6.59 36.01 24.56
N GLU A 331 -6.04 35.36 23.53
CA GLU A 331 -5.18 35.99 22.54
C GLU A 331 -5.97 36.87 21.55
N PHE A 332 -7.16 36.43 21.16
CA PHE A 332 -7.98 37.09 20.13
C PHE A 332 -9.25 37.72 20.69
N TYR A 333 -9.24 38.16 21.95
CA TYR A 333 -10.39 38.83 22.56
C TYR A 333 -10.71 40.13 21.80
N PRO A 334 -11.97 40.37 21.39
CA PRO A 334 -12.32 41.55 20.58
C PRO A 334 -12.23 42.85 21.40
N ASP A 335 -11.68 43.90 20.80
CA ASP A 335 -11.61 45.26 21.33
C ASP A 335 -12.81 46.14 20.93
N PHE A 336 -13.80 45.57 20.24
CA PHE A 336 -14.96 46.26 19.71
C PHE A 336 -16.27 45.66 20.23
N ASN A 337 -17.33 46.46 20.23
CA ASN A 337 -18.67 46.01 20.61
C ASN A 337 -19.40 45.32 19.44
N PRO A 338 -20.28 44.34 19.70
CA PRO A 338 -21.11 43.72 18.66
C PRO A 338 -21.93 44.74 17.88
N LEU A 339 -22.19 44.44 16.61
CA LEU A 339 -23.02 45.29 15.77
C LEU A 339 -24.47 45.30 16.27
N GLN A 340 -25.03 46.50 16.44
CA GLN A 340 -26.43 46.74 16.78
C GLN A 340 -27.19 47.32 15.58
N ALA A 341 -28.48 47.01 15.48
CA ALA A 341 -29.35 47.62 14.48
C ALA A 341 -29.43 49.14 14.69
N LYS A 342 -29.30 49.89 13.58
CA LYS A 342 -29.42 51.36 13.60
C LYS A 342 -30.85 51.84 13.84
N THR A 343 -31.83 51.03 13.44
CA THR A 343 -33.26 51.36 13.53
C THR A 343 -33.93 50.45 14.53
N ARG A 344 -34.70 51.05 15.45
CA ARG A 344 -35.54 50.30 16.38
C ARG A 344 -36.82 49.83 15.69
N ARG A 345 -37.21 48.60 15.99
CA ARG A 345 -38.51 48.01 15.63
C ARG A 345 -39.59 48.58 16.55
N ARG A 346 -40.85 48.58 16.08
CA ARG A 346 -41.99 49.08 16.88
C ARG A 346 -42.55 48.01 17.80
N GLU A 347 -42.28 46.76 17.49
CA GLU A 347 -42.69 45.57 18.19
C GLU A 347 -41.83 45.32 19.44
N SER A 348 -42.47 44.99 20.56
CA SER A 348 -41.82 44.61 21.81
C SER A 348 -41.89 43.10 22.03
N VAL A 349 -40.81 42.48 22.50
CA VAL A 349 -40.73 41.04 22.74
C VAL A 349 -40.31 40.75 24.17
N ALA A 350 -41.21 40.15 24.96
CA ALA A 350 -40.88 39.70 26.32
C ALA A 350 -40.08 38.38 26.29
N VAL A 351 -38.92 38.35 26.94
CA VAL A 351 -38.11 37.15 27.12
C VAL A 351 -38.26 36.64 28.55
N VAL A 352 -38.76 35.42 28.72
CA VAL A 352 -38.94 34.78 30.03
C VAL A 352 -37.81 33.77 30.25
N GLY A 353 -36.92 34.08 31.21
CA GLY A 353 -35.82 33.20 31.64
C GLY A 353 -34.46 33.89 31.64
N ALA A 354 -33.72 33.75 32.75
CA ALA A 354 -32.40 34.37 32.94
C ALA A 354 -31.21 33.47 32.55
N GLY A 355 -31.48 32.28 32.01
CA GLY A 355 -30.45 31.32 31.59
C GLY A 355 -29.78 31.69 30.24
N PRO A 356 -28.75 30.94 29.82
CA PRO A 356 -28.00 31.23 28.59
C PRO A 356 -28.88 31.34 27.33
N ALA A 357 -29.92 30.52 27.22
CA ALA A 357 -30.86 30.57 26.10
C ALA A 357 -31.69 31.88 26.09
N GLY A 358 -32.20 32.30 27.26
CA GLY A 358 -32.94 33.55 27.40
C GLY A 358 -32.06 34.77 27.14
N LEU A 359 -30.85 34.80 27.68
CA LEU A 359 -29.88 35.87 27.43
C LEU A 359 -29.47 35.94 25.96
N SER A 360 -29.28 34.79 25.30
CA SER A 360 -28.99 34.74 23.86
C SER A 360 -30.15 35.26 23.02
N ALA A 361 -31.39 34.84 23.33
CA ALA A 361 -32.60 35.35 22.68
C ALA A 361 -32.74 36.87 22.84
N ALA A 362 -32.66 37.37 24.08
CA ALA A 362 -32.74 38.81 24.37
C ALA A 362 -31.69 39.61 23.60
N TRP A 363 -30.45 39.11 23.57
CA TRP A 363 -29.37 39.79 22.88
C TRP A 363 -29.50 39.75 21.34
N GLN A 364 -29.92 38.62 20.76
CA GLN A 364 -30.16 38.53 19.31
C GLN A 364 -31.31 39.46 18.88
N LEU A 365 -32.38 39.52 19.68
CA LEU A 365 -33.50 40.43 19.47
C LEU A 365 -33.05 41.89 19.54
N ALA A 366 -32.29 42.27 20.56
CA ALA A 366 -31.74 43.61 20.72
C ALA A 366 -30.82 44.00 19.56
N ARG A 367 -29.91 43.10 19.12
CA ARG A 367 -29.04 43.32 17.95
C ARG A 367 -29.83 43.55 16.66
N ARG A 368 -31.03 42.98 16.55
CA ARG A 368 -31.94 43.14 15.41
C ARG A 368 -32.93 44.31 15.57
N GLY A 369 -32.81 45.08 16.66
CA GLY A 369 -33.55 46.32 16.90
C GLY A 369 -34.87 46.16 17.66
N TYR A 370 -35.17 44.98 18.20
CA TYR A 370 -36.35 44.76 19.04
C TYR A 370 -36.10 45.26 20.47
N ALA A 371 -37.19 45.69 21.13
CA ALA A 371 -37.18 46.18 22.51
C ALA A 371 -37.82 45.17 23.47
#